data_AF-A0A7M1KJB6-F1
#
_entry.id   AF-A0A7M1KJB6-F1
#
_cell.length_a   1.000
_cell.length_b   1.000
_cell.length_c   1.000
_cell.angle_alpha   90.00
_cell.angle_beta   90.00
_cell.angle_gamma   90.00
#
_symmetry.space_group_name_H-M   'P 1'
#
loop_
_entity.id
_entity.type
_entity.pdbx_description
1 polymer ?
#
loop_
_entity_poly.entity_id
_entity_poly.type
_entity_poly.pdbx_seq_one_letter_code
_entity_poly.pdbx_strand_id
1 'polypeptide(L)'
;MIFTDSVPVTGVRRTEDGYLVAEARVARTGIQDYLGTEIDPDNEHGLRDKPIVRVYRPESAVFHADAMHSYAYRPMTNGHPGGDGVNSKNWKDVAIGQTGGEVVRDGQFVKVPLVLMDAKAIADYESGKRELSMGYGAEVVFQDGVTGDGEQYDCYLGPMKMNHLSLEHRARGGIDLRIGDHKQDTPKGGHDMADALRKLLVDGISIDVTEQGAQAIEKLNTKLADAATATKTLTDAHATEIALKDGELAKKDAEIDDLKAKLLSDADIDKRVTARADLISKAKSIADADYTGKTDADIRKAVVVAKLGDAAVAGKADAYIDARFEILVEDAAKSPANDPFRQHMIHQDSAAGGDDSEKARLKMISDMQTAHLQKA
;
A
#
# COMPACT_ATOMS: atom_id res chain seq x y z
N MET A 1 52.42 35.65 -30.52
CA MET A 1 52.30 34.53 -29.57
C MET A 1 51.55 33.43 -30.29
N ILE A 2 52.20 32.28 -30.53
CA ILE A 2 51.55 31.13 -31.17
C ILE A 2 51.13 30.20 -30.03
N PHE A 3 49.83 29.99 -29.90
CA PHE A 3 49.28 28.99 -28.98
C PHE A 3 49.24 27.66 -29.72
N THR A 4 49.85 26.64 -29.14
CA THR A 4 49.77 25.26 -29.63
C THR A 4 49.06 24.43 -28.58
N ASP A 5 47.81 24.05 -28.86
CA ASP A 5 47.05 23.09 -28.08
C ASP A 5 47.31 21.68 -28.62
N SER A 6 47.65 20.75 -27.73
CA SER A 6 47.74 19.32 -28.05
C SER A 6 46.57 18.58 -27.42
N VAL A 7 45.69 18.00 -28.23
CA VAL A 7 44.61 17.12 -27.77
C VAL A 7 45.03 15.67 -28.04
N PRO A 8 45.13 14.80 -27.03
CA PRO A 8 45.30 13.37 -27.28
C PRO A 8 44.07 12.85 -28.04
N VAL A 9 44.31 12.25 -29.19
CA VAL A 9 43.29 11.86 -30.19
C VAL A 9 42.52 10.59 -29.77
N THR A 10 42.95 9.89 -28.72
CA THR A 10 42.36 8.61 -28.31
C THR A 10 42.25 8.47 -26.79
N GLY A 11 41.13 7.91 -26.33
CA GLY A 11 40.89 7.58 -24.92
C GLY A 11 39.99 8.55 -24.16
N VAL A 12 39.80 8.26 -22.88
CA VAL A 12 39.02 9.11 -21.96
C VAL A 12 39.88 10.30 -21.57
N ARG A 13 39.35 11.52 -21.78
CA ARG A 13 40.04 12.77 -21.45
C ARG A 13 39.25 13.59 -20.46
N ARG A 14 39.93 14.19 -19.49
CA ARG A 14 39.35 15.20 -18.60
C ARG A 14 39.49 16.61 -19.19
N THR A 15 38.44 17.41 -19.15
CA THR A 15 38.47 18.84 -19.54
C THR A 15 38.97 19.70 -18.39
N GLU A 16 39.28 20.97 -18.67
CA GLU A 16 39.66 21.94 -17.62
C GLU A 16 38.54 22.18 -16.62
N ASP A 17 37.28 22.12 -17.07
CA ASP A 17 36.07 22.21 -16.22
C ASP A 17 35.81 20.94 -15.40
N GLY A 18 36.65 19.91 -15.55
CA GLY A 18 36.54 18.66 -14.82
C GLY A 18 35.62 17.61 -15.45
N TYR A 19 35.07 17.82 -16.65
CA TYR A 19 34.23 16.83 -17.34
C TYR A 19 35.06 15.69 -17.95
N LEU A 20 34.46 14.51 -18.12
CA LEU A 20 35.08 13.40 -18.85
C LEU A 20 34.48 13.28 -20.25
N VAL A 21 35.32 13.33 -21.28
CA VAL A 21 34.96 13.15 -22.68
C VAL A 21 35.55 11.83 -23.18
N ALA A 22 34.75 11.05 -23.92
CA ALA A 22 35.18 9.79 -24.48
C ALA A 22 34.42 9.44 -25.77
N GLU A 23 34.92 8.47 -26.50
CA GLU A 23 34.11 7.69 -27.44
C GLU A 23 33.84 6.31 -26.83
N ALA A 24 32.64 5.78 -27.02
CA ALA A 24 32.27 4.47 -26.50
C ALA A 24 31.27 3.74 -27.39
N ARG A 25 31.33 2.41 -27.34
CA ARG A 25 30.27 1.54 -27.86
C ARG A 25 29.09 1.59 -26.90
N VAL A 26 27.90 1.83 -27.42
CA VAL A 26 26.68 2.07 -26.61
C VAL A 26 25.53 1.11 -26.89
N ALA A 27 25.59 0.39 -28.02
CA ALA A 27 24.66 -0.67 -28.34
C ALA A 27 25.34 -1.73 -29.22
N ARG A 28 24.76 -2.94 -29.27
CA ARG A 28 25.21 -4.00 -30.17
C ARG A 28 24.05 -4.83 -30.71
N THR A 29 24.31 -5.54 -31.79
CA THR A 29 23.45 -6.61 -32.31
C THR A 29 23.60 -7.90 -31.50
N GLY A 30 22.73 -8.87 -31.77
CA GLY A 30 22.76 -10.21 -31.16
C GLY A 30 21.78 -10.37 -30.01
N ILE A 31 21.94 -11.44 -29.24
CA ILE A 31 21.04 -11.78 -28.14
C ILE A 31 21.44 -11.03 -26.87
N GLN A 32 20.43 -10.58 -26.13
CA GLN A 32 20.54 -10.00 -24.80
C GLN A 32 19.48 -10.61 -23.89
N ASP A 33 19.81 -10.74 -22.61
CA ASP A 33 18.95 -11.37 -21.61
C ASP A 33 18.11 -10.31 -20.89
N TYR A 34 16.81 -10.56 -20.82
CA TYR A 34 15.82 -9.72 -20.14
C TYR A 34 15.03 -10.57 -19.16
N LEU A 35 14.45 -9.94 -18.14
CA LEU A 35 13.45 -10.58 -17.30
C LEU A 35 12.13 -10.69 -18.08
N GLY A 36 11.38 -11.76 -17.84
CA GLY A 36 10.03 -11.89 -18.38
C GLY A 36 9.13 -10.69 -18.06
N THR A 37 9.25 -10.15 -16.85
CA THR A 37 8.52 -8.96 -16.40
C THR A 37 8.88 -7.67 -17.13
N GLU A 38 10.05 -7.60 -17.78
CA GLU A 38 10.44 -6.45 -18.61
C GLU A 38 9.86 -6.54 -20.02
N ILE A 39 9.66 -7.76 -20.53
CA ILE A 39 9.29 -8.01 -21.92
C ILE A 39 7.78 -8.22 -22.09
N ASP A 40 7.15 -8.95 -21.18
CA ASP A 40 5.72 -9.30 -21.21
C ASP A 40 5.08 -9.00 -19.84
N PRO A 41 5.02 -7.73 -19.41
CA PRO A 41 4.61 -7.37 -18.05
C PRO A 41 3.18 -7.83 -17.70
N ASP A 42 2.28 -7.81 -18.69
CA ASP A 42 0.88 -8.23 -18.54
C ASP A 42 0.67 -9.73 -18.82
N ASN A 43 1.75 -10.46 -19.15
CA ASN A 43 1.77 -11.89 -19.45
C ASN A 43 0.85 -12.31 -20.61
N GLU A 44 0.65 -11.44 -21.60
CA GLU A 44 -0.20 -11.72 -22.76
C GLU A 44 0.39 -12.81 -23.67
N HIS A 45 1.71 -13.04 -23.57
CA HIS A 45 2.47 -13.93 -24.44
C HIS A 45 3.11 -15.09 -23.66
N GLY A 46 2.81 -15.22 -22.37
CA GLY A 46 3.27 -16.31 -21.50
C GLY A 46 4.76 -16.24 -21.14
N LEU A 47 5.43 -15.10 -21.35
CA LEU A 47 6.86 -14.94 -21.07
C LEU A 47 7.14 -14.31 -19.71
N ARG A 48 6.14 -13.75 -19.02
CA ARG A 48 6.34 -12.96 -17.78
C ARG A 48 7.08 -13.73 -16.69
N ASP A 49 6.69 -14.99 -16.50
CA ASP A 49 7.20 -15.83 -15.42
C ASP A 49 8.49 -16.58 -15.83
N LYS A 50 9.01 -16.32 -17.04
CA LYS A 50 10.30 -16.85 -17.49
C LYS A 50 11.44 -16.05 -16.82
N PRO A 51 12.39 -16.70 -16.11
CA PRO A 51 13.47 -15.99 -15.42
C PRO A 51 14.35 -15.19 -16.36
N ILE A 52 14.63 -15.74 -17.55
CA ILE A 52 15.40 -15.10 -18.61
C ILE A 52 14.68 -15.31 -19.95
N VAL A 53 14.36 -14.20 -20.60
CA VAL A 53 13.90 -14.11 -21.98
C VAL A 53 15.09 -13.68 -22.84
N ARG A 54 15.43 -14.50 -23.84
CA ARG A 54 16.50 -14.22 -24.80
C ARG A 54 15.92 -13.35 -25.91
N VAL A 55 16.27 -12.07 -25.90
CA VAL A 55 15.77 -11.09 -26.86
C VAL A 55 16.80 -10.86 -27.95
N TYR A 56 16.43 -11.16 -29.19
CA TYR A 56 17.30 -10.93 -30.34
C TYR A 56 17.19 -9.49 -30.85
N ARG A 57 18.35 -8.84 -31.03
CA ARG A 57 18.48 -7.49 -31.59
C ARG A 57 19.15 -7.59 -32.96
N PRO A 58 18.39 -7.74 -34.05
CA PRO A 58 18.96 -7.89 -35.39
C PRO A 58 19.63 -6.60 -35.87
N GLU A 59 20.49 -6.72 -36.88
CA GLU A 59 21.09 -5.55 -37.56
C GLU A 59 20.03 -4.57 -38.06
N SER A 60 18.92 -5.10 -38.59
CA SER A 60 17.79 -4.31 -39.11
C SER A 60 17.09 -3.46 -38.05
N ALA A 61 17.26 -3.78 -36.76
CA ALA A 61 16.74 -3.00 -35.65
C ALA A 61 17.78 -2.03 -35.09
N VAL A 62 19.00 -2.52 -34.84
CA VAL A 62 20.09 -1.74 -34.22
C VAL A 62 20.62 -0.66 -35.14
N PHE A 63 20.76 -0.98 -36.42
CA PHE A 63 21.29 -0.08 -37.44
C PHE A 63 20.20 0.48 -38.35
N HIS A 64 18.92 0.34 -37.97
CA HIS A 64 17.83 1.03 -38.66
C HIS A 64 18.14 2.53 -38.73
N ALA A 65 17.80 3.19 -39.85
CA ALA A 65 18.12 4.61 -40.04
C ALA A 65 17.59 5.48 -38.88
N ASP A 66 16.34 5.26 -38.46
CA ASP A 66 15.74 5.98 -37.34
C ASP A 66 16.42 5.66 -36.00
N ALA A 67 16.87 4.42 -35.80
CA ALA A 67 17.61 4.04 -34.61
C ALA A 67 18.95 4.79 -34.57
N MET A 68 19.72 4.74 -35.67
CA MET A 68 21.01 5.43 -35.83
C MET A 68 20.88 6.93 -35.58
N HIS A 69 19.84 7.58 -36.12
CA HIS A 69 19.59 9.00 -35.84
C HIS A 69 19.22 9.27 -34.37
N SER A 70 18.58 8.32 -33.69
CA SER A 70 18.11 8.52 -32.33
C SER A 70 19.21 8.42 -31.25
N TYR A 71 20.37 7.83 -31.53
CA TYR A 71 21.49 7.78 -30.56
C TYR A 71 22.14 9.16 -30.30
N ALA A 72 21.95 10.11 -31.21
CA ALA A 72 22.54 11.43 -31.11
C ALA A 72 21.87 12.28 -30.01
N TYR A 73 22.68 13.05 -29.28
CA TYR A 73 22.22 14.04 -28.31
C TYR A 73 21.28 13.46 -27.25
N ARG A 74 21.54 12.24 -26.79
CA ARG A 74 20.79 11.62 -25.69
C ARG A 74 21.40 12.06 -24.35
N PRO A 75 20.58 12.39 -23.34
CA PRO A 75 21.07 12.61 -22.00
C PRO A 75 21.73 11.33 -21.48
N MET A 76 22.80 11.50 -20.72
CA MET A 76 23.37 10.42 -19.92
C MET A 76 22.75 10.43 -18.52
N THR A 77 22.61 9.25 -17.90
CA THR A 77 22.13 9.08 -16.52
C THR A 77 23.10 8.20 -15.71
N ASN A 78 23.06 8.29 -14.38
CA ASN A 78 23.88 7.46 -13.49
C ASN A 78 23.05 6.31 -12.92
N GLY A 79 22.78 5.29 -13.73
CA GLY A 79 21.71 4.32 -13.46
C GLY A 79 20.49 4.63 -14.33
N HIS A 80 19.74 3.59 -14.71
CA HIS A 80 18.49 3.75 -15.42
C HIS A 80 17.45 4.47 -14.54
N PRO A 81 16.88 5.61 -14.98
CA PRO A 81 15.69 6.16 -14.36
C PRO A 81 14.50 5.22 -14.60
N GLY A 82 13.71 4.95 -13.56
CA GLY A 82 12.47 4.20 -13.68
C GLY A 82 11.38 4.96 -14.45
N GLY A 83 10.23 4.31 -14.69
CA GLY A 83 9.08 4.91 -15.37
C GLY A 83 9.36 5.18 -16.85
N ASP A 84 8.89 6.33 -17.36
CA ASP A 84 8.95 6.72 -18.78
C ASP A 84 10.35 7.15 -19.28
N GLY A 85 11.41 6.80 -18.54
CA GLY A 85 12.78 7.22 -18.83
C GLY A 85 13.02 8.72 -18.60
N VAL A 86 13.94 9.30 -19.36
CA VAL A 86 14.26 10.74 -19.31
C VAL A 86 13.31 11.53 -20.22
N ASN A 87 12.72 12.58 -19.67
CA ASN A 87 11.81 13.49 -20.35
C ASN A 87 11.98 14.93 -19.84
N SER A 88 11.24 15.88 -20.41
CA SER A 88 11.36 17.30 -20.08
C SER A 88 11.03 17.63 -18.62
N LYS A 89 10.32 16.74 -17.90
CA LYS A 89 9.93 16.95 -16.51
C LYS A 89 11.02 16.53 -15.52
N ASN A 90 11.88 15.58 -15.87
CA ASN A 90 12.90 15.03 -14.97
C ASN A 90 14.35 15.20 -15.45
N TRP A 91 14.58 15.66 -16.70
CA TRP A 91 15.91 15.76 -17.30
C TRP A 91 16.92 16.46 -16.39
N LYS A 92 16.52 17.59 -15.78
CA LYS A 92 17.40 18.37 -14.91
C LYS A 92 17.90 17.57 -13.70
N ASP A 93 17.11 16.62 -13.22
CA ASP A 93 17.40 15.90 -11.98
C ASP A 93 18.26 14.65 -12.21
N VAL A 94 18.19 14.07 -13.41
CA VAL A 94 18.83 12.78 -13.72
C VAL A 94 19.96 12.87 -14.74
N ALA A 95 20.06 13.97 -15.50
CA ALA A 95 21.08 14.13 -16.52
C ALA A 95 22.46 14.38 -15.90
N ILE A 96 23.43 13.57 -16.30
CA ILE A 96 24.83 13.65 -15.86
C ILE A 96 25.80 14.02 -16.97
N GLY A 97 25.28 14.29 -18.18
CA GLY A 97 26.05 14.38 -19.40
C GLY A 97 25.20 14.11 -20.63
N GLN A 98 25.84 13.89 -21.78
CA GLN A 98 25.14 13.59 -23.03
C GLN A 98 26.02 12.85 -24.06
N THR A 99 25.39 12.16 -25.00
CA THR A 99 26.03 11.69 -26.23
C THR A 99 26.17 12.84 -27.24
N GLY A 100 27.17 12.76 -28.12
CA GLY A 100 27.37 13.71 -29.22
C GLY A 100 26.61 13.31 -30.48
N GLY A 101 26.82 14.08 -31.55
CA GLY A 101 26.10 13.92 -32.82
C GLY A 101 26.67 12.89 -33.79
N GLU A 102 27.94 12.50 -33.63
CA GLU A 102 28.60 11.54 -34.52
C GLU A 102 28.25 10.10 -34.12
N VAL A 103 27.24 9.53 -34.79
CA VAL A 103 26.82 8.14 -34.56
C VAL A 103 27.35 7.29 -35.68
N VAL A 104 28.22 6.33 -35.36
CA VAL A 104 28.85 5.45 -36.35
C VAL A 104 28.63 3.98 -36.01
N ARG A 105 28.55 3.15 -37.05
CA ARG A 105 28.59 1.69 -36.90
C ARG A 105 30.06 1.27 -36.76
N ASP A 106 30.35 0.48 -35.72
CA ASP A 106 31.65 -0.14 -35.46
C ASP A 106 31.46 -1.67 -35.38
N GLY A 107 31.53 -2.35 -36.52
CA GLY A 107 31.25 -3.78 -36.62
C GLY A 107 29.81 -4.11 -36.22
N GLN A 108 29.65 -4.87 -35.13
CA GLN A 108 28.37 -5.22 -34.52
C GLN A 108 27.87 -4.18 -33.49
N PHE A 109 28.62 -3.09 -33.29
CA PHE A 109 28.33 -2.06 -32.30
C PHE A 109 27.89 -0.73 -32.93
N VAL A 110 27.20 0.08 -32.13
CA VAL A 110 27.03 1.52 -32.37
C VAL A 110 28.00 2.25 -31.46
N LYS A 111 28.81 3.14 -32.02
CA LYS A 111 29.78 3.97 -31.30
C LYS A 111 29.36 5.44 -31.39
N VAL A 112 29.47 6.16 -30.27
CA VAL A 112 29.20 7.59 -30.17
C VAL A 112 30.26 8.29 -29.33
N PRO A 113 30.59 9.57 -29.59
CA PRO A 113 31.22 10.43 -28.62
C PRO A 113 30.24 10.73 -27.48
N LEU A 114 30.75 10.95 -26.28
CA LEU A 114 29.96 11.30 -25.10
C LEU A 114 30.75 12.18 -24.15
N VAL A 115 30.04 12.83 -23.24
CA VAL A 115 30.60 13.61 -22.15
C VAL A 115 29.83 13.35 -20.85
N LEU A 116 30.56 13.05 -19.79
CA LEU A 116 30.08 13.03 -18.40
C LEU A 116 30.47 14.34 -17.73
N MET A 117 29.48 15.05 -17.20
CA MET A 117 29.63 16.38 -16.60
C MET A 117 29.37 16.40 -15.09
N ASP A 118 28.59 15.44 -14.56
CA ASP A 118 28.27 15.40 -13.13
C ASP A 118 29.42 14.84 -12.28
N ALA A 119 29.76 15.54 -11.20
CA ALA A 119 30.88 15.19 -10.33
C ALA A 119 30.70 13.85 -9.63
N LYS A 120 29.47 13.51 -9.21
CA LYS A 120 29.20 12.22 -8.55
C LYS A 120 29.31 11.06 -9.54
N ALA A 121 28.75 11.20 -10.73
CA ALA A 121 28.86 10.16 -11.76
C ALA A 121 30.30 9.94 -12.21
N ILE A 122 31.10 11.00 -12.27
CA ILE A 122 32.54 10.90 -12.54
C ILE A 122 33.25 10.12 -11.43
N ALA A 123 32.95 10.40 -10.16
CA ALA A 123 33.52 9.64 -9.04
C ALA A 123 33.10 8.16 -9.10
N ASP A 124 31.84 7.87 -9.44
CA ASP A 124 31.35 6.50 -9.60
C ASP A 124 32.07 5.79 -10.77
N TYR A 125 32.32 6.50 -11.89
CA TYR A 125 33.14 6.02 -13.00
C TYR A 125 34.57 5.66 -12.58
N GLU A 126 35.22 6.54 -11.82
CA GLU A 126 36.57 6.33 -11.30
C GLU A 126 36.61 5.14 -10.33
N SER A 127 35.54 4.92 -9.57
CA SER A 127 35.38 3.77 -8.68
C SER A 127 35.09 2.44 -9.40
N GLY A 128 34.88 2.46 -10.71
CA GLY A 128 34.73 1.26 -11.55
C GLY A 128 33.37 1.10 -12.24
N LYS A 129 32.40 2.01 -12.04
CA LYS A 129 31.12 2.01 -12.76
C LYS A 129 31.30 2.51 -14.19
N ARG A 130 31.74 1.64 -15.11
CA ARG A 130 32.22 2.04 -16.44
C ARG A 130 31.40 1.51 -17.61
N GLU A 131 30.47 0.60 -17.37
CA GLU A 131 29.68 -0.02 -18.44
C GLU A 131 28.50 0.87 -18.83
N LEU A 132 27.96 0.66 -20.02
CA LEU A 132 26.99 1.53 -20.67
C LEU A 132 25.77 0.74 -21.12
N SER A 133 24.59 1.21 -20.72
CA SER A 133 23.32 0.58 -21.09
C SER A 133 22.34 1.60 -21.66
N MET A 134 21.78 1.30 -22.82
CA MET A 134 20.80 2.18 -23.46
C MET A 134 19.40 1.93 -22.92
N GLY A 135 18.72 3.01 -22.50
CA GLY A 135 17.27 3.03 -22.34
C GLY A 135 16.58 3.50 -23.62
N TYR A 136 15.59 2.76 -24.10
CA TYR A 136 14.95 3.00 -25.39
C TYR A 136 13.54 2.42 -25.44
N GLY A 137 12.74 2.90 -26.40
CA GLY A 137 11.51 2.23 -26.82
C GLY A 137 11.76 1.38 -28.07
N ALA A 138 11.11 0.23 -28.17
CA ALA A 138 11.14 -0.64 -29.33
C ALA A 138 9.84 -1.44 -29.41
N GLU A 139 9.44 -1.82 -30.62
CA GLU A 139 8.45 -2.87 -30.80
C GLU A 139 9.07 -4.22 -30.46
N VAL A 140 8.39 -5.00 -29.62
CA VAL A 140 8.76 -6.39 -29.33
C VAL A 140 7.91 -7.29 -30.21
N VAL A 141 8.56 -8.11 -31.02
CA VAL A 141 7.88 -9.14 -31.82
C VAL A 141 8.05 -10.49 -31.13
N PHE A 142 6.95 -10.98 -30.56
CA PHE A 142 6.87 -12.24 -29.83
C PHE A 142 6.82 -13.42 -30.79
N GLN A 143 8.00 -13.81 -31.26
CA GLN A 143 8.20 -14.94 -32.13
C GLN A 143 9.54 -15.58 -31.76
N ASP A 144 9.52 -16.88 -31.45
CA ASP A 144 10.73 -17.64 -31.23
C ASP A 144 11.45 -17.90 -32.56
N GLY A 145 12.75 -18.16 -32.46
CA GLY A 145 13.52 -18.42 -33.66
C GLY A 145 14.98 -18.71 -33.38
N VAL A 146 15.74 -18.72 -34.46
CA VAL A 146 17.17 -19.03 -34.44
C VAL A 146 17.91 -17.96 -35.25
N THR A 147 18.97 -17.39 -34.69
CA THR A 147 19.82 -16.44 -35.40
C THR A 147 20.57 -17.12 -36.56
N GLY A 148 21.16 -16.32 -37.46
CA GLY A 148 22.01 -16.86 -38.53
C GLY A 148 23.19 -17.69 -38.02
N ASP A 149 23.61 -17.45 -36.79
CA ASP A 149 24.72 -18.15 -36.13
C ASP A 149 24.25 -19.35 -35.27
N GLY A 150 22.96 -19.70 -35.33
CA GLY A 150 22.41 -20.88 -34.66
C GLY A 150 21.93 -20.68 -33.23
N GLU A 151 21.87 -19.44 -32.72
CA GLU A 151 21.42 -19.18 -31.36
C GLU A 151 19.89 -19.04 -31.27
N GLN A 152 19.27 -19.74 -30.33
CA GLN A 152 17.83 -19.61 -30.09
C GLN A 152 17.46 -18.31 -29.37
N TYR A 153 16.37 -17.66 -29.79
CA TYR A 153 15.77 -16.51 -29.13
C TYR A 153 14.26 -16.71 -28.94
N ASP A 154 13.69 -16.00 -27.97
CA ASP A 154 12.26 -16.08 -27.61
C ASP A 154 11.42 -15.02 -28.30
N CYS A 155 12.03 -13.86 -28.55
CA CYS A 155 11.44 -12.75 -29.27
C CYS A 155 12.55 -11.89 -29.89
N TYR A 156 12.18 -10.97 -30.77
CA TYR A 156 13.14 -10.02 -31.33
C TYR A 156 12.59 -8.60 -31.33
N LEU A 157 13.50 -7.63 -31.38
CA LEU A 157 13.15 -6.21 -31.41
C LEU A 157 13.05 -5.69 -32.85
N GLY A 158 12.04 -4.86 -33.09
CA GLY A 158 11.96 -3.98 -34.25
C GLY A 158 12.86 -2.73 -34.11
N PRO A 159 12.75 -1.77 -35.04
CA PRO A 159 13.49 -0.51 -34.96
C PRO A 159 13.34 0.17 -33.60
N MET A 160 14.46 0.60 -33.04
CA MET A 160 14.53 1.15 -31.70
C MET A 160 14.61 2.68 -31.71
N LYS A 161 14.14 3.32 -30.64
CA LYS A 161 14.22 4.76 -30.43
C LYS A 161 14.85 5.07 -29.09
N MET A 162 16.08 5.57 -29.12
CA MET A 162 16.88 5.83 -27.92
C MET A 162 16.32 6.99 -27.08
N ASN A 163 16.28 6.80 -25.77
CA ASN A 163 15.84 7.78 -24.78
C ASN A 163 17.02 8.35 -23.98
N HIS A 164 17.86 7.52 -23.36
CA HIS A 164 19.01 7.93 -22.55
C HIS A 164 20.11 6.87 -22.50
N LEU A 165 21.35 7.29 -22.27
CA LEU A 165 22.50 6.39 -22.08
C LEU A 165 22.88 6.32 -20.60
N SER A 166 22.72 5.16 -19.97
CA SER A 166 23.02 4.99 -18.56
C SER A 166 24.46 4.51 -18.32
N LEU A 167 25.13 5.12 -17.35
CA LEU A 167 26.35 4.61 -16.73
C LEU A 167 25.99 3.53 -15.70
N GLU A 168 26.50 2.31 -15.88
CA GLU A 168 26.15 1.11 -15.12
C GLU A 168 27.37 0.36 -14.61
N HIS A 169 27.15 -0.50 -13.60
CA HIS A 169 28.17 -1.47 -13.18
C HIS A 169 28.28 -2.63 -14.16
N ARG A 170 27.15 -3.04 -14.75
CA ARG A 170 27.06 -4.09 -15.76
C ARG A 170 26.06 -3.70 -16.83
N ALA A 171 26.50 -3.66 -18.08
CA ALA A 171 25.66 -3.42 -19.23
C ALA A 171 24.95 -4.71 -19.65
N ARG A 172 23.68 -4.59 -20.06
CA ARG A 172 22.92 -5.69 -20.66
C ARG A 172 23.55 -6.18 -21.96
N GLY A 173 24.16 -5.28 -22.72
CA GLY A 173 24.91 -5.60 -23.93
C GLY A 173 26.32 -6.18 -23.69
N GLY A 174 26.73 -6.38 -22.44
CA GLY A 174 28.03 -6.96 -22.09
C GLY A 174 29.17 -5.94 -22.00
N ILE A 175 30.34 -6.44 -21.58
CA ILE A 175 31.49 -5.65 -21.12
C ILE A 175 32.08 -4.72 -22.18
N ASP A 176 31.87 -4.98 -23.48
CA ASP A 176 32.37 -4.14 -24.56
C ASP A 176 31.63 -2.80 -24.65
N LEU A 177 30.45 -2.68 -24.04
CA LEU A 177 29.73 -1.41 -23.91
C LEU A 177 30.24 -0.66 -22.68
N ARG A 178 31.35 0.07 -22.81
CA ARG A 178 31.97 0.76 -21.68
C ARG A 178 32.74 2.01 -22.07
N ILE A 179 32.96 2.89 -21.09
CA ILE A 179 33.82 4.07 -21.22
C ILE A 179 35.27 3.67 -20.92
N GLY A 180 36.13 3.83 -21.93
CA GLY A 180 37.57 3.60 -21.87
C GLY A 180 37.98 2.16 -22.15
N ASP A 181 38.96 2.01 -23.02
CA ASP A 181 39.57 0.72 -23.34
C ASP A 181 40.55 0.35 -22.22
N HIS A 182 40.10 -0.46 -21.27
CA HIS A 182 41.04 -1.19 -20.45
C HIS A 182 41.39 -2.49 -21.17
N LYS A 183 42.40 -2.43 -22.06
CA LYS A 183 43.31 -3.58 -22.12
C LYS A 183 43.89 -3.64 -20.71
N GLN A 184 43.75 -4.76 -20.00
CA GLN A 184 44.61 -4.96 -18.83
C GLN A 184 46.02 -4.61 -19.26
N ASP A 185 46.65 -3.65 -18.60
CA ASP A 185 48.07 -3.42 -18.76
C ASP A 185 48.72 -4.77 -18.47
N THR A 186 49.08 -5.51 -19.52
CA THR A 186 50.18 -6.45 -19.38
C THR A 186 51.36 -5.56 -19.02
N PRO A 187 51.96 -5.71 -17.83
CA PRO A 187 53.04 -4.85 -17.41
C PRO A 187 54.09 -4.82 -18.52
N LYS A 188 54.36 -3.65 -19.10
CA LYS A 188 55.52 -3.47 -19.99
C LYS A 188 56.75 -3.56 -19.10
N GLY A 189 57.22 -4.78 -18.92
CA GLY A 189 58.35 -5.12 -18.08
C GLY A 189 58.55 -6.62 -18.12
N GLY A 190 59.12 -7.10 -19.23
CA GLY A 190 59.78 -8.40 -19.25
C GLY A 190 61.03 -8.33 -18.38
N HIS A 191 60.85 -8.47 -17.07
CA HIS A 191 61.82 -9.21 -16.29
C HIS A 191 61.25 -10.60 -16.15
N ASP A 192 62.04 -11.61 -16.52
CA ASP A 192 61.80 -12.99 -16.15
C ASP A 192 61.73 -13.07 -14.62
N MET A 193 60.55 -12.84 -14.07
CA MET A 193 60.30 -13.05 -12.66
C MET A 193 60.00 -14.53 -12.50
N ALA A 194 61.05 -15.29 -12.25
CA ALA A 194 60.96 -16.42 -11.34
C ALA A 194 60.60 -15.88 -9.94
N ASP A 195 59.39 -15.31 -9.78
CA ASP A 195 58.83 -14.97 -8.49
C ASP A 195 58.32 -16.28 -7.87
N ALA A 196 58.69 -16.51 -6.61
CA ALA A 196 58.26 -17.68 -5.85
C ALA A 196 56.73 -17.70 -5.75
N LEU A 197 56.08 -18.50 -6.59
CA LEU A 197 54.64 -18.73 -6.56
C LEU A 197 54.26 -19.52 -5.30
N ARG A 198 53.21 -19.08 -4.63
CA ARG A 198 52.60 -19.75 -3.48
C ARG A 198 51.36 -20.51 -3.96
N LYS A 199 51.25 -21.78 -3.56
CA LYS A 199 50.05 -22.58 -3.78
C LYS A 199 48.97 -22.14 -2.81
N LEU A 200 47.85 -21.65 -3.33
CA LEU A 200 46.65 -21.34 -2.57
C LEU A 200 45.54 -22.30 -2.99
N LEU A 201 44.80 -22.82 -2.01
CA LEU A 201 43.61 -23.63 -2.26
C LEU A 201 42.39 -22.70 -2.27
N VAL A 202 41.71 -22.57 -3.41
CA VAL A 202 40.47 -21.83 -3.56
C VAL A 202 39.41 -22.79 -4.06
N ASP A 203 38.35 -23.02 -3.27
CA ASP A 203 37.24 -23.91 -3.61
C ASP A 203 37.66 -25.33 -4.05
N GLY A 204 38.69 -25.87 -3.38
CA GLY A 204 39.22 -27.21 -3.67
C GLY A 204 40.14 -27.27 -4.90
N ILE A 205 40.37 -26.16 -5.59
CA ILE A 205 41.32 -26.05 -6.70
C ILE A 205 42.60 -25.41 -6.18
N SER A 206 43.74 -26.07 -6.39
CA SER A 206 45.04 -25.49 -6.06
C SER A 206 45.51 -24.64 -7.22
N ILE A 207 45.70 -23.35 -6.97
CA ILE A 207 46.21 -22.38 -7.94
C ILE A 207 47.55 -21.82 -7.46
N ASP A 208 48.48 -21.68 -8.39
CA ASP A 208 49.76 -21.02 -8.16
C ASP A 208 49.55 -19.50 -8.32
N VAL A 209 49.77 -18.74 -7.24
CA VAL A 209 49.58 -17.29 -7.22
C VAL A 209 50.81 -16.59 -6.66
N THR A 210 51.01 -15.32 -7.03
CA THR A 210 52.04 -14.48 -6.38
C THR A 210 51.66 -14.21 -4.92
N GLU A 211 52.62 -13.86 -4.07
CA GLU A 211 52.37 -13.58 -2.64
C GLU A 211 51.32 -12.46 -2.44
N GLN A 212 51.37 -11.42 -3.28
CA GLN A 212 50.37 -10.34 -3.27
C GLN A 212 48.99 -10.85 -3.72
N GLY A 213 48.94 -11.78 -4.67
CA GLY A 213 47.71 -12.46 -5.10
C GLY A 213 47.10 -13.31 -3.98
N ALA A 214 47.91 -14.07 -3.24
CA ALA A 214 47.47 -14.84 -2.08
C ALA A 214 46.85 -13.94 -1.00
N GLN A 215 47.50 -12.82 -0.67
CA GLN A 215 46.98 -11.87 0.33
C GLN A 215 45.66 -11.21 -0.10
N ALA A 216 45.48 -10.93 -1.40
CA ALA A 216 44.23 -10.39 -1.93
C ALA A 216 43.08 -11.41 -1.83
N ILE A 217 43.35 -12.67 -2.18
CA ILE A 217 42.35 -13.75 -2.12
C ILE A 217 41.97 -14.07 -0.67
N GLU A 218 42.94 -14.15 0.25
CA GLU A 218 42.68 -14.35 1.67
C GLU A 218 41.79 -13.23 2.24
N LYS A 219 42.07 -11.96 1.90
CA LYS A 219 41.21 -10.82 2.30
C LYS A 219 39.80 -10.89 1.72
N LEU A 220 39.66 -11.35 0.46
CA LEU A 220 38.34 -11.53 -0.15
C LEU A 220 37.55 -12.66 0.53
N ASN A 221 38.22 -13.77 0.87
CA ASN A 221 37.60 -14.87 1.62
C ASN A 221 37.15 -14.43 3.02
N THR A 222 37.95 -13.63 3.73
CA THR A 222 37.53 -13.03 5.01
C THR A 222 36.29 -12.15 4.83
N LYS A 223 36.28 -11.24 3.84
CA LYS A 223 35.10 -10.39 3.57
C LYS A 223 33.86 -11.20 3.21
N LEU A 224 34.01 -12.30 2.48
CA LEU A 224 32.91 -13.19 2.11
C LEU A 224 32.36 -13.93 3.33
N ALA A 225 33.22 -14.39 4.24
CA ALA A 225 32.82 -14.98 5.51
C ALA A 225 32.12 -13.95 6.42
N ASP A 226 32.62 -12.72 6.49
CA ASP A 226 32.00 -11.63 7.25
C ASP A 226 30.62 -11.27 6.70
N ALA A 227 30.48 -11.19 5.37
CA ALA A 227 29.20 -10.94 4.71
C ALA A 227 28.20 -12.08 4.94
N ALA A 228 28.64 -13.34 4.91
CA ALA A 228 27.81 -14.49 5.22
C ALA A 228 27.33 -14.46 6.68
N THR A 229 28.22 -14.14 7.62
CA THR A 229 27.85 -13.95 9.03
C THR A 229 26.85 -12.81 9.20
N ALA A 230 27.09 -11.65 8.59
CA ALA A 230 26.19 -10.50 8.68
C ALA A 230 24.79 -10.82 8.11
N THR A 231 24.75 -11.53 6.98
CA THR A 231 23.49 -11.99 6.38
C THR A 231 22.74 -12.94 7.30
N LYS A 232 23.44 -13.88 7.94
CA LYS A 232 22.85 -14.79 8.93
C LYS A 232 22.29 -14.02 10.13
N THR A 233 23.05 -13.08 10.69
CA THR A 233 22.60 -12.24 11.81
C THR A 233 21.36 -11.43 11.46
N LEU A 234 21.30 -10.83 10.27
CA LEU A 234 20.12 -10.10 9.80
C LEU A 234 18.92 -11.03 9.62
N THR A 235 19.13 -12.23 9.08
CA THR A 235 18.07 -13.23 8.88
C THR A 235 17.48 -13.69 10.23
N ASP A 236 18.34 -14.01 11.19
CA ASP A 236 17.93 -14.44 12.53
C ASP A 236 17.21 -13.32 13.29
N ALA A 237 17.66 -12.07 13.14
CA ALA A 237 16.99 -10.89 13.70
C ALA A 237 15.60 -10.68 13.08
N HIS A 238 15.48 -10.74 11.75
CA HIS A 238 14.20 -10.64 11.06
C HIS A 238 13.23 -11.75 11.45
N ALA A 239 13.69 -13.00 11.56
CA ALA A 239 12.87 -14.12 12.00
C ALA A 239 12.31 -13.89 13.42
N THR A 240 13.13 -13.32 14.31
CA THR A 240 12.72 -12.97 15.69
C THR A 240 11.66 -11.85 15.68
N GLU A 241 11.85 -10.80 14.87
CA GLU A 241 10.89 -9.70 14.76
C GLU A 241 9.54 -10.15 14.20
N ILE A 242 9.54 -11.04 13.18
CA ILE A 242 8.32 -11.62 12.61
C ILE A 242 7.57 -12.40 13.69
N ALA A 243 8.26 -13.27 14.45
CA ALA A 243 7.62 -14.05 15.52
C ALA A 243 7.01 -13.15 16.62
N LEU A 244 7.66 -12.02 16.95
CA LEU A 244 7.09 -11.04 17.88
C LEU A 244 5.84 -10.37 17.31
N LYS A 245 5.87 -9.97 16.04
CA LYS A 245 4.73 -9.32 15.36
C LYS A 245 3.53 -10.26 15.22
N ASP A 246 3.76 -11.51 14.89
CA ASP A 246 2.70 -12.53 14.83
C ASP A 246 2.05 -12.73 16.21
N GLY A 247 2.84 -12.73 17.28
CA GLY A 247 2.34 -12.78 18.66
C GLY A 247 1.52 -11.55 19.07
N GLU A 248 1.91 -10.35 18.61
CA GLU A 248 1.14 -9.11 18.84
C GLU A 248 -0.20 -9.11 18.07
N LEU A 249 -0.19 -9.59 16.83
CA LEU A 249 -1.38 -9.72 16.00
C LEU A 249 -2.38 -10.70 16.61
N ALA A 250 -1.93 -11.87 17.05
CA ALA A 250 -2.79 -12.86 17.71
C ALA A 250 -3.48 -12.29 18.98
N LYS A 251 -2.79 -11.45 19.76
CA LYS A 251 -3.39 -10.76 20.92
C LYS A 251 -4.46 -9.75 20.50
N LYS A 252 -4.19 -8.97 19.45
CA LYS A 252 -5.15 -7.99 18.92
C LYS A 252 -6.40 -8.67 18.35
N ASP A 253 -6.24 -9.79 17.65
CA ASP A 253 -7.36 -10.55 17.11
C ASP A 253 -8.24 -11.11 18.24
N ALA A 254 -7.63 -11.66 19.29
CA ALA A 254 -8.37 -12.11 20.48
C ALA A 254 -9.13 -10.96 21.16
N GLU A 255 -8.53 -9.76 21.28
CA GLU A 255 -9.19 -8.58 21.83
C GLU A 255 -10.35 -8.09 20.94
N ILE A 256 -10.18 -8.13 19.63
CA ILE A 256 -11.23 -7.77 18.66
C ILE A 256 -12.42 -8.72 18.78
N ASP A 257 -12.18 -10.03 18.90
CA ASP A 257 -13.25 -11.02 19.04
C ASP A 257 -13.99 -10.86 20.37
N ASP A 258 -13.27 -10.60 21.47
CA ASP A 258 -13.86 -10.30 22.78
C ASP A 258 -14.71 -9.02 22.76
N LEU A 259 -14.26 -7.98 22.04
CA LEU A 259 -15.02 -6.73 21.89
C LEU A 259 -16.26 -6.93 21.01
N LYS A 260 -16.14 -7.67 19.91
CA LYS A 260 -17.28 -8.02 19.05
C LYS A 260 -18.32 -8.83 19.81
N ALA A 261 -17.92 -9.77 20.67
CA ALA A 261 -18.83 -10.55 21.49
C ALA A 261 -19.60 -9.70 22.53
N LYS A 262 -19.07 -8.53 22.91
CA LYS A 262 -19.71 -7.59 23.84
C LYS A 262 -20.66 -6.61 23.16
N LEU A 263 -20.62 -6.50 21.83
CA LEU A 263 -21.55 -5.66 21.08
C LEU A 263 -22.94 -6.29 21.11
N LEU A 264 -23.94 -5.52 21.55
CA LEU A 264 -25.34 -5.89 21.42
C LEU A 264 -25.72 -5.78 19.94
N SER A 265 -26.44 -6.77 19.44
CA SER A 265 -27.03 -6.66 18.10
C SER A 265 -28.15 -5.60 18.10
N ASP A 266 -28.46 -5.04 16.94
CA ASP A 266 -29.60 -4.13 16.78
C ASP A 266 -30.90 -4.75 17.31
N ALA A 267 -31.08 -6.06 17.11
CA ALA A 267 -32.22 -6.80 17.64
C ALA A 267 -32.24 -6.87 19.18
N ASP A 268 -31.08 -6.93 19.84
CA ASP A 268 -31.00 -6.91 21.30
C ASP A 268 -31.27 -5.50 21.85
N ILE A 269 -30.83 -4.47 21.13
CA ILE A 269 -31.13 -3.07 21.45
C ILE A 269 -32.65 -2.82 21.32
N ASP A 270 -33.28 -3.24 20.22
CA ASP A 270 -34.72 -3.08 19.99
C ASP A 270 -35.55 -3.77 21.08
N LYS A 271 -35.17 -4.99 21.48
CA LYS A 271 -35.81 -5.71 22.59
C LYS A 271 -35.70 -4.94 23.90
N ARG A 272 -34.52 -4.40 24.22
CA ARG A 272 -34.31 -3.61 25.45
C ARG A 272 -35.10 -2.30 25.44
N VAL A 273 -35.13 -1.60 24.30
CA VAL A 273 -35.91 -0.37 24.15
C VAL A 273 -37.40 -0.66 24.31
N THR A 274 -37.91 -1.72 23.68
CA THR A 274 -39.32 -2.14 23.79
C THR A 274 -39.69 -2.47 25.24
N ALA A 275 -38.91 -3.35 25.89
CA ALA A 275 -39.16 -3.74 27.28
C ALA A 275 -39.13 -2.53 28.24
N ARG A 276 -38.24 -1.56 27.99
CA ARG A 276 -38.14 -0.34 28.79
C ARG A 276 -39.29 0.63 28.53
N ALA A 277 -39.73 0.77 27.29
CA ALA A 277 -40.91 1.58 26.96
C ALA A 277 -42.18 1.00 27.62
N ASP A 278 -42.36 -0.32 27.57
CA ASP A 278 -43.47 -1.01 28.21
C ASP A 278 -43.45 -0.83 29.73
N LEU A 279 -42.27 -0.96 30.36
CA LEU A 279 -42.11 -0.75 31.78
C LEU A 279 -42.49 0.68 32.19
N ILE A 280 -42.02 1.69 31.46
CA ILE A 280 -42.34 3.10 31.75
C ILE A 280 -43.84 3.37 31.55
N SER A 281 -44.45 2.80 30.51
CA SER A 281 -45.90 2.91 30.26
C SER A 281 -46.71 2.33 31.42
N LYS A 282 -46.38 1.11 31.85
CA LYS A 282 -46.98 0.44 33.02
C LYS A 282 -46.75 1.22 34.32
N ALA A 283 -45.55 1.77 34.51
CA ALA A 283 -45.24 2.57 35.69
C ALA A 283 -46.10 3.83 35.78
N LYS A 284 -46.23 4.56 34.66
CA LYS A 284 -47.03 5.79 34.57
C LYS A 284 -48.54 5.55 34.75
N SER A 285 -49.06 4.39 34.35
CA SER A 285 -50.48 4.08 34.55
C SER A 285 -50.84 3.83 36.02
N ILE A 286 -49.86 3.49 36.86
CA ILE A 286 -50.05 3.25 38.31
C ILE A 286 -49.73 4.52 39.11
N ALA A 287 -48.60 5.17 38.78
CA ALA A 287 -48.11 6.37 39.43
C ALA A 287 -47.46 7.30 38.38
N ASP A 288 -48.10 8.44 38.13
CA ASP A 288 -47.57 9.45 37.21
C ASP A 288 -46.41 10.20 37.86
N ALA A 289 -45.19 9.93 37.39
CA ALA A 289 -43.95 10.51 37.90
C ALA A 289 -42.87 10.51 36.82
N ASP A 290 -41.78 11.23 37.07
CA ASP A 290 -40.58 11.18 36.23
C ASP A 290 -39.71 9.95 36.57
N TYR A 291 -39.52 9.13 35.56
CA TYR A 291 -38.73 7.90 35.59
C TYR A 291 -37.42 8.00 34.79
N THR A 292 -37.12 9.19 34.27
CA THR A 292 -35.90 9.46 33.50
C THR A 292 -34.65 9.15 34.31
N GLY A 293 -33.67 8.48 33.69
CA GLY A 293 -32.39 8.13 34.31
C GLY A 293 -32.45 7.01 35.37
N LYS A 294 -33.62 6.51 35.75
CA LYS A 294 -33.76 5.41 36.73
C LYS A 294 -33.49 4.06 36.09
N THR A 295 -32.95 3.12 36.87
CA THR A 295 -32.85 1.72 36.45
C THR A 295 -34.23 1.06 36.44
N ASP A 296 -34.40 -0.04 35.72
CA ASP A 296 -35.69 -0.75 35.65
C ASP A 296 -36.17 -1.20 37.05
N ALA A 297 -35.24 -1.62 37.91
CA ALA A 297 -35.53 -1.97 39.30
C ALA A 297 -35.98 -0.76 40.13
N ASP A 298 -35.31 0.39 39.96
CA ASP A 298 -35.68 1.62 40.65
C ASP A 298 -37.05 2.15 40.21
N ILE A 299 -37.41 1.97 38.94
CA ILE A 299 -38.74 2.32 38.42
C ILE A 299 -39.81 1.49 39.14
N ARG A 300 -39.67 0.15 39.17
CA ARG A 300 -40.63 -0.74 39.85
C ARG A 300 -40.74 -0.42 41.33
N LYS A 301 -39.60 -0.21 42.00
CA LYS A 301 -39.56 0.17 43.42
C LYS A 301 -40.25 1.50 43.67
N ALA A 302 -40.00 2.52 42.85
CA ALA A 302 -40.63 3.83 42.98
C ALA A 302 -42.14 3.76 42.83
N VAL A 303 -42.65 2.95 41.88
CA VAL A 303 -44.10 2.73 41.70
C VAL A 303 -44.72 2.05 42.91
N VAL A 304 -44.08 1.00 43.42
CA VAL A 304 -44.56 0.27 44.61
C VAL A 304 -44.59 1.19 45.83
N VAL A 305 -43.54 2.00 46.03
CA VAL A 305 -43.49 3.02 47.10
C VAL A 305 -44.61 4.05 46.93
N ALA A 306 -44.79 4.59 45.73
CA ALA A 306 -45.81 5.61 45.46
C ALA A 306 -47.22 5.11 45.76
N LYS A 307 -47.49 3.80 45.57
CA LYS A 307 -48.83 3.23 45.77
C LYS A 307 -49.05 2.60 47.15
N LEU A 308 -48.04 1.97 47.74
CA LEU A 308 -48.15 1.17 48.97
C LEU A 308 -47.33 1.70 50.15
N GLY A 309 -46.51 2.73 49.93
CA GLY A 309 -45.65 3.37 50.94
C GLY A 309 -44.30 2.66 51.16
N ASP A 310 -43.37 3.35 51.82
CA ASP A 310 -41.98 2.91 52.01
C ASP A 310 -41.84 1.57 52.76
N ALA A 311 -42.75 1.28 53.68
CA ALA A 311 -42.77 0.03 54.44
C ALA A 311 -42.97 -1.21 53.54
N ALA A 312 -43.56 -1.04 52.35
CA ALA A 312 -43.81 -2.14 51.42
C ALA A 312 -42.52 -2.66 50.74
N VAL A 313 -41.46 -1.85 50.69
CA VAL A 313 -40.18 -2.20 50.04
C VAL A 313 -39.02 -2.34 51.02
N ALA A 314 -39.16 -1.87 52.26
CA ALA A 314 -38.09 -1.90 53.26
C ALA A 314 -37.67 -3.34 53.62
N GLY A 315 -36.37 -3.64 53.45
CA GLY A 315 -35.79 -4.95 53.76
C GLY A 315 -36.29 -6.10 52.88
N LYS A 316 -36.94 -5.80 51.74
CA LYS A 316 -37.43 -6.79 50.79
C LYS A 316 -36.44 -7.00 49.64
N ALA A 317 -36.36 -8.22 49.14
CA ALA A 317 -35.56 -8.55 47.97
C ALA A 317 -36.23 -8.04 46.69
N ASP A 318 -35.44 -7.81 45.64
CA ASP A 318 -35.93 -7.26 44.37
C ASP A 318 -37.04 -8.12 43.75
N ALA A 319 -36.94 -9.44 43.83
CA ALA A 319 -37.98 -10.35 43.35
C ALA A 319 -39.34 -10.14 44.05
N TYR A 320 -39.34 -9.74 45.33
CA TYR A 320 -40.58 -9.39 46.04
C TYR A 320 -41.18 -8.08 45.50
N ILE A 321 -40.33 -7.10 45.21
CA ILE A 321 -40.73 -5.80 44.66
C ILE A 321 -41.27 -5.98 43.23
N ASP A 322 -40.61 -6.80 42.41
CA ASP A 322 -41.07 -7.15 41.06
C ASP A 322 -42.45 -7.81 41.09
N ALA A 323 -42.65 -8.81 41.96
CA ALA A 323 -43.95 -9.47 42.10
C ALA A 323 -45.05 -8.50 42.57
N ARG A 324 -44.72 -7.57 43.49
CA ARG A 324 -45.66 -6.54 43.95
C ARG A 324 -45.99 -5.54 42.84
N PHE A 325 -45.01 -5.15 42.04
CA PHE A 325 -45.21 -4.28 40.90
C PHE A 325 -46.15 -4.94 39.86
N GLU A 326 -45.93 -6.20 39.50
CA GLU A 326 -46.80 -6.90 38.54
C GLU A 326 -48.25 -7.02 39.05
N ILE A 327 -48.45 -7.28 40.35
CA ILE A 327 -49.79 -7.26 40.95
C ILE A 327 -50.45 -5.88 40.79
N LEU A 328 -49.69 -4.79 41.04
CA LEU A 328 -50.21 -3.43 40.85
C LEU A 328 -50.55 -3.14 39.38
N VAL A 329 -49.79 -3.69 38.42
CA VAL A 329 -50.09 -3.60 36.98
C VAL A 329 -51.39 -4.33 36.66
N GLU A 330 -51.58 -5.55 37.17
CA GLU A 330 -52.81 -6.31 36.99
C GLU A 330 -54.03 -5.59 37.60
N ASP A 331 -53.87 -5.04 38.80
CA ASP A 331 -54.94 -4.30 39.49
C ASP A 331 -55.29 -3.01 38.75
N ALA A 332 -54.28 -2.32 38.22
CA ALA A 332 -54.48 -1.14 37.39
C ALA A 332 -55.21 -1.46 36.08
N ALA A 333 -54.97 -2.64 35.48
CA ALA A 333 -55.66 -3.11 34.28
C ALA A 333 -57.12 -3.51 34.55
N LYS A 334 -57.46 -3.95 35.77
CA LYS A 334 -58.82 -4.33 36.17
C LYS A 334 -59.67 -3.15 36.64
N SER A 335 -59.06 -1.99 36.92
CA SER A 335 -59.75 -0.82 37.45
C SER A 335 -60.45 0.00 36.35
N PRO A 336 -61.79 0.16 36.37
CA PRO A 336 -62.52 0.96 35.37
C PRO A 336 -62.21 2.46 35.41
N ALA A 337 -61.51 2.93 36.45
CA ALA A 337 -61.04 4.32 36.58
C ALA A 337 -59.80 4.66 35.73
N ASN A 338 -59.14 3.66 35.12
CA ASN A 338 -57.92 3.88 34.32
C ASN A 338 -58.16 3.78 32.81
N ASP A 339 -59.40 3.51 32.38
CA ASP A 339 -59.81 3.58 30.97
C ASP A 339 -60.46 4.97 30.74
N PRO A 340 -59.77 5.89 30.04
CA PRO A 340 -60.26 7.26 29.83
C PRO A 340 -61.58 7.29 29.07
N PHE A 341 -61.79 6.34 28.16
CA PHE A 341 -63.01 6.23 27.36
C PHE A 341 -64.17 5.73 28.22
N ARG A 342 -63.94 4.69 29.04
CA ARG A 342 -64.96 4.17 29.95
C ARG A 342 -65.30 5.15 31.07
N GLN A 343 -64.33 5.91 31.59
CA GLN A 343 -64.60 7.03 32.50
C GLN A 343 -65.47 8.10 31.84
N HIS A 344 -65.17 8.48 30.60
CA HIS A 344 -65.97 9.45 29.85
C HIS A 344 -67.42 8.98 29.67
N MET A 345 -67.62 7.69 29.36
CA MET A 345 -68.95 7.08 29.23
C MET A 345 -69.71 7.02 30.58
N ILE A 346 -69.03 6.64 31.67
CA ILE A 346 -69.63 6.62 33.03
C ILE A 346 -70.03 8.04 33.46
N HIS A 347 -69.23 9.05 33.16
CA HIS A 347 -69.56 10.46 33.41
C HIS A 347 -70.73 10.96 32.55
N GLN A 348 -70.89 10.46 31.32
CA GLN A 348 -72.05 10.73 30.48
C GLN A 348 -73.34 10.07 31.02
N ASP A 349 -73.27 8.81 31.44
CA ASP A 349 -74.43 8.08 31.96
C ASP A 349 -74.88 8.57 33.35
N SER A 350 -73.96 9.06 34.17
CA SER A 350 -74.29 9.68 35.47
C SER A 350 -74.88 11.09 35.34
N ALA A 351 -74.93 11.65 34.13
CA ALA A 351 -75.74 12.82 33.79
C ALA A 351 -77.17 12.44 33.36
N ALA A 352 -77.74 11.37 33.92
CA ALA A 352 -79.15 11.06 33.76
C ALA A 352 -80.03 12.18 34.36
N GLY A 353 -80.77 12.88 33.50
CA GLY A 353 -81.69 13.98 33.82
C GLY A 353 -82.88 13.56 34.68
N GLY A 354 -82.62 13.25 35.94
CA GLY A 354 -83.63 12.92 36.95
C GLY A 354 -84.02 14.13 37.80
N ASP A 355 -84.56 15.20 37.20
CA ASP A 355 -85.31 16.23 37.95
C ASP A 355 -86.10 17.17 37.04
N ASP A 356 -85.70 17.35 35.77
CA ASP A 356 -86.37 18.32 34.88
C ASP A 356 -87.82 17.95 34.57
N SER A 357 -88.13 16.65 34.49
CA SER A 357 -89.49 16.12 34.31
C SER A 357 -90.37 16.40 35.53
N GLU A 358 -89.83 16.25 36.75
CA GLU A 358 -90.57 16.48 37.99
C GLU A 358 -90.72 17.99 38.27
N LYS A 359 -89.70 18.79 37.95
CA LYS A 359 -89.79 20.26 37.94
C LYS A 359 -90.83 20.78 36.94
N ALA A 360 -90.89 20.21 35.74
CA ALA A 360 -91.92 20.57 34.75
C ALA A 360 -93.33 20.18 35.23
N ARG A 361 -93.47 19.00 35.87
CA ARG A 361 -94.74 18.56 36.48
C ARG A 361 -95.18 19.46 37.63
N LEU A 362 -94.27 19.80 38.54
CA LEU A 362 -94.53 20.70 39.67
C LEU A 362 -94.89 22.12 39.19
N LYS A 363 -94.19 22.63 38.16
CA LYS A 363 -94.50 23.91 37.54
C LYS A 363 -95.88 23.91 36.88
N MET A 364 -96.26 22.83 36.18
CA MET A 364 -97.59 22.70 35.60
C MET A 364 -98.70 22.71 36.67
N ILE A 365 -98.48 22.03 37.81
CA ILE A 365 -99.42 22.03 38.93
C ILE A 365 -99.56 23.45 39.53
N SER A 366 -98.44 24.16 39.72
CA SER A 366 -98.45 25.55 40.21
C SER A 366 -99.16 26.50 39.25
N ASP A 367 -98.93 26.37 37.94
CA ASP A 367 -99.56 27.20 36.92
C ASP A 367 -101.08 26.95 36.86
N MET A 368 -101.54 25.70 37.03
CA MET A 368 -102.98 25.39 37.15
C MET A 368 -103.61 25.95 38.44
N GLN A 369 -102.89 25.94 39.56
CA GLN A 369 -103.38 26.47 40.84
C GLN A 369 -103.45 28.00 40.86
N THR A 370 -102.77 28.69 39.94
CA THR A 370 -102.75 30.17 39.91
C THR A 370 -103.54 30.76 38.73
N ALA A 371 -104.02 29.92 37.80
CA ALA A 371 -104.74 30.35 36.60
C ALA A 371 -106.06 31.12 36.86
N HIS A 372 -106.63 31.02 38.06
CA HIS A 372 -107.86 31.72 38.46
C HIS A 372 -107.62 33.05 39.19
N LEU A 373 -106.36 33.41 39.45
CA LEU A 373 -106.00 34.67 40.11
C LEU A 373 -105.66 35.73 39.06
N GLN A 374 -106.39 36.86 39.08
CA GLN A 374 -106.14 38.00 38.21
C GLN A 374 -104.75 38.56 38.50
N LYS A 375 -103.87 38.57 37.49
CA LYS A 375 -102.52 39.13 37.62
C LYS A 375 -102.60 40.62 37.98
N ALA A 376 -102.01 40.99 39.12
CA ALA A 376 -101.83 42.37 39.57
C ALA A 376 -100.73 43.07 38.77
#